data_AF-A0A7C4W277-F1
#
_entry.id   AF-A0A7C4W277-F1
#
_cell.length_a   1.000
_cell.length_b   1.000
_cell.length_c   1.000
_cell.angle_alpha   90.00
_cell.angle_beta   90.00
_cell.angle_gamma   90.00
#
_symmetry.space_group_name_H-M   'P 1'
#
loop_
_entity.id
_entity.type
_entity.pdbx_description
1 polymer ?
#
loop_
_entity_poly.entity_id
_entity_poly.type
_entity_poly.pdbx_seq_one_letter_code
_entity_poly.pdbx_strand_id
1 'polypeptide(L)'
;MSEPFHVPDNLIGAFNRLMNRIPAEFREDESIRSKALSFLKLGGEQLARQWVETMKKSFPDAATLFKRPVREPQTDDAGSTDAVETAEEEEGVAEDEEAFASEIDDDIVDPSEFD
;
A
#
# COMPACT_ATOMS: atom_id res chain seq x y z
N MET A 1 32.50 0.70 -13.12
CA MET A 1 31.85 -0.15 -14.14
C MET A 1 30.48 -0.47 -13.60
N SER A 2 29.42 0.08 -14.19
CA SER A 2 28.05 -0.23 -13.78
C SER A 2 27.70 -1.62 -14.29
N GLU A 3 27.20 -2.50 -13.42
CA GLU A 3 26.70 -3.80 -13.85
C GLU A 3 25.54 -3.61 -14.82
N PRO A 4 25.42 -4.45 -15.87
CA PRO A 4 24.29 -4.38 -16.78
C PRO A 4 22.99 -4.64 -16.01
N PHE A 5 22.02 -3.74 -16.16
CA PHE A 5 20.71 -3.88 -15.53
C PHE A 5 20.02 -5.16 -16.02
N HIS A 6 19.84 -6.12 -15.11
CA HIS A 6 19.26 -7.42 -15.41
C HIS A 6 17.94 -7.61 -14.66
N VAL A 7 16.88 -7.89 -15.43
CA VAL A 7 15.54 -8.23 -14.92
C VAL A 7 15.39 -9.75 -14.98
N PRO A 8 15.07 -10.43 -13.86
CA PRO A 8 14.80 -11.86 -13.86
C PRO A 8 13.63 -12.23 -14.78
N ASP A 9 13.76 -13.34 -15.52
CA ASP A 9 12.81 -13.75 -16.57
C ASP A 9 11.36 -13.86 -16.09
N ASN A 10 11.18 -14.39 -14.87
CA ASN A 10 9.88 -14.53 -14.23
C ASN A 10 9.20 -13.19 -13.91
N LEU A 11 9.97 -12.09 -13.87
CA LEU A 11 9.50 -10.76 -13.52
C LEU A 11 9.39 -9.82 -14.72
N ILE A 12 9.92 -10.19 -15.90
CA ILE A 12 9.93 -9.33 -17.10
C ILE A 12 8.53 -8.83 -17.45
N GLY A 13 7.53 -9.72 -17.44
CA GLY A 13 6.16 -9.37 -17.78
C GLY A 13 5.56 -8.31 -16.83
N ALA A 14 5.72 -8.52 -15.52
CA ALA A 14 5.22 -7.59 -14.51
C ALA A 14 6.02 -6.27 -14.50
N PHE A 15 7.33 -6.34 -14.71
CA PHE A 15 8.19 -5.17 -14.84
C PHE A 15 7.78 -4.29 -16.03
N ASN A 16 7.56 -4.86 -17.21
CA ASN A 16 7.11 -4.11 -18.39
C ASN A 16 5.75 -3.44 -18.18
N ARG A 17 4.78 -4.16 -17.56
CA ARG A 17 3.47 -3.59 -17.20
C ARG A 17 3.63 -2.40 -16.24
N LEU A 18 4.54 -2.50 -15.28
CA LEU A 18 4.83 -1.44 -14.33
C LEU A 18 5.50 -0.23 -15.00
N MET A 19 6.50 -0.45 -15.85
CA MET A 19 7.20 0.62 -16.57
C MET A 19 6.25 1.42 -17.47
N ASN A 20 5.23 0.78 -18.06
CA ASN A 20 4.20 1.46 -18.83
C ASN A 20 3.33 2.41 -17.99
N ARG A 21 3.23 2.20 -16.67
CA ARG A 21 2.49 3.08 -15.76
C ARG A 21 3.30 4.29 -15.31
N ILE A 22 4.62 4.23 -15.41
CA ILE A 22 5.54 5.31 -15.07
C ILE A 22 5.52 6.36 -16.20
N PRO A 23 5.54 7.67 -15.90
CA PRO A 23 5.64 8.71 -16.93
C PRO A 23 6.89 8.52 -17.80
N ALA A 24 6.78 8.81 -19.10
CA ALA A 24 7.84 8.52 -20.07
C ALA A 24 9.19 9.13 -19.72
N GLU A 25 9.17 10.34 -19.15
CA GLU A 25 10.36 11.10 -18.68
C GLU A 25 11.23 10.30 -17.70
N PHE A 26 10.61 9.43 -16.90
CA PHE A 26 11.26 8.68 -15.83
C PHE A 26 11.56 7.22 -16.20
N ARG A 27 11.19 6.77 -17.41
CA ARG A 27 11.33 5.36 -17.81
C ARG A 27 12.76 4.97 -18.12
N GLU A 28 13.60 5.92 -18.49
CA GLU A 28 15.02 5.70 -18.82
C GLU A 28 15.94 5.87 -17.61
N ASP A 29 15.41 6.39 -16.50
CA ASP A 29 16.16 6.55 -15.26
C ASP A 29 16.51 5.20 -14.63
N GLU A 30 17.81 4.92 -14.58
CA GLU A 30 18.35 3.70 -13.99
C GLU A 30 17.93 3.54 -12.52
N SER A 31 17.88 4.63 -11.77
CA SER A 31 17.45 4.62 -10.37
C SER A 31 15.99 4.20 -10.21
N ILE A 32 15.12 4.57 -11.14
CA ILE A 32 13.69 4.25 -11.12
C ILE A 32 13.47 2.81 -11.56
N ARG A 33 14.19 2.35 -12.58
CA ARG A 33 14.19 0.93 -12.99
C ARG A 33 14.63 0.00 -11.86
N SER A 34 15.70 0.37 -11.14
CA SER A 34 16.20 -0.39 -10.00
C SER A 34 15.20 -0.42 -8.82
N LYS A 35 14.58 0.73 -8.49
CA LYS A 35 13.52 0.79 -7.47
C LYS A 35 12.30 -0.03 -7.87
N ALA A 36 11.84 0.12 -9.11
CA ALA A 36 10.72 -0.65 -9.67
C ALA A 36 10.95 -2.17 -9.55
N LEU A 37 12.16 -2.63 -9.91
CA LEU A 37 12.56 -4.03 -9.74
C LEU A 37 12.56 -4.45 -8.27
N SER A 38 13.03 -3.58 -7.38
CA SER A 38 13.10 -3.86 -5.93
C SER A 38 11.71 -4.01 -5.32
N PHE A 39 10.77 -3.13 -5.62
CA PHE A 39 9.38 -3.26 -5.17
C PHE A 39 8.72 -4.52 -5.71
N LEU A 40 9.01 -4.86 -6.96
CA LEU A 40 8.49 -6.06 -7.60
C LEU A 40 9.03 -7.34 -6.94
N LYS A 41 10.31 -7.35 -6.55
CA LYS A 41 10.93 -8.48 -5.83
C LYS A 41 10.44 -8.62 -4.39
N LEU A 42 10.20 -7.51 -3.70
CA LEU A 42 9.84 -7.50 -2.27
C LEU A 42 8.35 -7.74 -2.02
N GLY A 43 7.48 -7.11 -2.81
CA GLY A 43 6.03 -7.12 -2.58
C GLY A 43 5.19 -7.38 -3.83
N GLY A 44 5.82 -7.89 -4.89
CA GLY A 44 5.15 -8.22 -6.13
C GLY A 44 4.53 -7.01 -6.83
N GLU A 45 3.53 -7.29 -7.66
CA GLU A 45 2.93 -6.27 -8.53
C GLU A 45 2.08 -5.25 -7.76
N GLN A 46 1.46 -5.64 -6.64
CA GLN A 46 0.60 -4.73 -5.85
C GLN A 46 1.40 -3.60 -5.21
N LEU A 47 2.49 -3.94 -4.50
CA LEU A 47 3.35 -2.94 -3.85
C LEU A 47 3.99 -2.02 -4.89
N ALA A 48 4.47 -2.59 -5.99
CA ALA A 48 5.08 -1.82 -7.07
C ALA A 48 4.09 -0.82 -7.69
N ARG A 49 2.82 -1.21 -7.87
CA ARG A 49 1.76 -0.31 -8.35
C ARG A 49 1.51 0.85 -7.40
N GLN A 50 1.38 0.58 -6.10
CA GLN A 50 1.21 1.62 -5.09
C GLN A 50 2.37 2.60 -5.09
N TRP A 51 3.60 2.10 -5.20
CA TRP A 51 4.78 2.98 -5.30
C TRP A 51 4.68 3.93 -6.50
N VAL A 52 4.31 3.43 -7.69
CA VAL A 52 4.11 4.29 -8.87
C VAL A 52 3.00 5.33 -8.63
N GLU A 53 1.93 4.97 -7.92
CA GLU A 53 0.87 5.92 -7.56
C GLU A 53 1.35 6.98 -6.58
N THR A 54 2.18 6.62 -5.59
CA THR A 54 2.78 7.60 -4.67
C THR A 54 3.75 8.54 -5.37
N MET A 55 4.47 8.07 -6.37
CA MET A 55 5.38 8.89 -7.17
C MET A 55 4.62 9.97 -7.96
N LYS A 56 3.39 9.69 -8.38
CA LYS A 56 2.53 10.65 -9.09
C LYS A 56 1.90 11.69 -8.17
N LYS A 57 1.82 11.41 -6.87
CA LYS A 57 1.20 12.32 -5.90
C LYS A 57 2.19 13.43 -5.55
N SER A 58 1.76 14.68 -5.70
CA SER A 58 2.46 15.82 -5.15
C SER A 58 2.21 15.88 -3.65
N PHE A 59 3.27 15.82 -2.84
CA PHE A 59 3.18 16.05 -1.41
C PHE A 59 3.55 17.51 -1.13
N PRO A 60 2.77 18.23 -0.31
CA PRO A 60 3.13 19.57 0.11
C PRO A 60 4.41 19.52 0.96
N ASP A 61 5.37 20.38 0.63
CA ASP A 61 6.71 20.44 1.22
C ASP A 61 6.71 20.88 2.70
N ALA A 62 5.62 21.50 3.15
CA ALA A 62 5.54 22.08 4.48
C ALA A 62 4.66 21.24 5.41
N ALA A 63 5.13 21.11 6.66
CA ALA A 63 4.51 20.57 7.88
C ALA A 63 3.14 21.17 8.27
N THR A 64 2.35 21.62 7.29
CA THR A 64 0.99 22.14 7.41
C THR A 64 -0.06 21.04 7.52
N LEU A 65 0.29 19.77 7.29
CA LEU A 65 -0.59 18.62 7.55
C LEU A 65 -1.03 18.55 9.02
N PHE A 66 -0.23 19.13 9.93
CA PHE A 66 -0.55 19.23 11.35
C PHE A 66 -0.54 20.69 11.79
N LYS A 67 -1.41 21.52 11.23
CA LYS A 67 -1.87 22.72 11.96
C LYS A 67 -2.75 22.27 13.13
N ARG A 68 -2.15 21.58 14.12
CA ARG A 68 -2.81 21.41 15.43
C ARG A 68 -2.99 22.82 15.98
N PRO A 69 -4.22 23.28 16.29
CA PRO A 69 -4.37 24.47 17.09
C PRO A 69 -3.60 24.20 18.39
N VAL A 70 -2.61 25.04 18.69
CA VAL A 70 -1.93 25.02 19.98
C VAL A 70 -3.03 25.25 21.00
N ARG A 71 -3.41 24.20 21.74
CA ARG A 71 -4.28 24.37 22.91
C ARG A 71 -3.42 25.12 23.92
N GLU A 72 -3.69 26.42 24.07
CA GLU A 72 -3.04 27.23 25.09
C GLU A 72 -3.21 26.51 26.43
N PRO A 73 -2.13 26.25 27.19
CA PRO A 73 -2.28 25.70 28.52
C PRO A 73 -3.02 26.75 29.35
N GLN A 74 -4.28 26.46 29.70
CA GLN A 74 -4.99 27.23 30.72
C GLN A 74 -4.16 27.11 32.00
N THR A 75 -3.53 28.20 32.40
CA THR A 75 -2.94 28.32 33.72
C THR A 75 -4.07 28.49 34.71
N ASP A 76 -4.72 27.39 35.07
CA ASP A 76 -5.60 27.34 36.23
C ASP A 76 -4.69 27.23 37.47
N ASP A 77 -4.16 28.37 37.90
CA ASP A 77 -3.67 28.50 39.27
C ASP A 77 -4.89 28.65 40.19
N ALA A 78 -5.45 27.50 40.58
CA ALA A 78 -6.13 27.29 41.86
C ALA A 78 -6.49 25.80 41.95
N GLY A 79 -5.74 25.07 42.76
CA GLY A 79 -5.86 23.62 42.87
C GLY A 79 -7.25 23.13 43.26
N SER A 80 -7.63 21.98 42.72
CA SER A 80 -8.40 20.97 43.43
C SER A 80 -8.32 19.64 42.67
N THR A 81 -7.68 18.67 43.32
CA THR A 81 -8.01 17.23 43.35
C THR A 81 -8.72 16.60 42.15
N ASP A 82 -7.98 15.71 41.49
CA ASP A 82 -8.35 14.31 41.23
C ASP A 82 -9.82 14.04 40.84
N ALA A 83 -10.06 13.91 39.54
CA ALA A 83 -11.23 13.21 38.99
C ALA A 83 -10.77 12.37 37.81
N VAL A 84 -10.29 11.17 38.14
CA VAL A 84 -10.20 10.02 37.24
C VAL A 84 -11.63 9.48 37.04
N GLU A 85 -11.84 8.76 35.93
CA GLU A 85 -13.05 8.01 35.52
C GLU A 85 -14.20 8.86 34.93
N THR A 86 -14.76 8.60 33.75
CA THR A 86 -15.02 7.32 33.06
C THR A 86 -15.09 7.54 31.54
N ALA A 87 -14.32 6.78 30.76
CA ALA A 87 -14.64 6.57 29.35
C ALA A 87 -15.49 5.29 29.28
N GLU A 88 -16.76 5.46 28.96
CA GLU A 88 -17.72 4.38 28.77
C GLU A 88 -17.26 3.48 27.60
N GLU A 89 -17.10 2.19 27.89
CA GLU A 89 -17.13 1.12 26.90
C GLU A 89 -18.59 0.86 26.52
N GLU A 90 -18.92 0.94 25.23
CA GLU A 90 -19.98 0.20 24.55
C GLU A 90 -19.78 0.38 23.04
N GLU A 91 -20.09 -0.52 22.13
CA GLU A 91 -20.40 -1.95 22.13
C GLU A 91 -20.41 -2.29 20.62
N GLY A 92 -20.14 -3.55 20.27
CA GLY A 92 -19.91 -3.99 18.89
C GLY A 92 -21.08 -3.77 17.94
N VAL A 93 -20.75 -3.67 16.64
CA VAL A 93 -21.71 -4.01 15.57
C VAL A 93 -20.97 -4.79 14.48
N ALA A 94 -21.23 -6.10 14.54
CA ALA A 94 -21.40 -7.08 13.47
C ALA A 94 -20.35 -7.15 12.35
N GLU A 95 -19.58 -8.23 12.42
CA GLU A 95 -19.03 -8.96 11.28
C GLU A 95 -20.19 -9.31 10.32
N ASP A 96 -20.27 -8.64 9.17
CA ASP A 96 -21.08 -9.11 8.05
C ASP A 96 -20.15 -9.92 7.14
N GLU A 97 -19.91 -11.18 7.54
CA GLU A 97 -19.32 -12.18 6.67
C GLU A 97 -20.34 -12.54 5.59
N GLU A 98 -20.43 -11.69 4.56
CA GLU A 98 -21.12 -12.02 3.32
C GLU A 98 -20.47 -13.28 2.74
N ALA A 99 -21.22 -14.37 2.89
CA ALA A 99 -20.90 -15.71 2.47
C ALA A 99 -20.46 -15.70 1.01
N PHE A 100 -19.17 -15.98 0.77
CA PHE A 100 -18.68 -16.35 -0.55
C PHE A 100 -19.37 -17.67 -0.95
N ALA A 101 -20.51 -17.55 -1.64
CA ALA A 101 -21.08 -18.65 -2.40
C ALA A 101 -20.10 -18.99 -3.53
N SER A 102 -19.14 -19.86 -3.22
CA SER A 102 -18.30 -20.50 -4.23
C SER A 102 -19.15 -21.52 -4.98
N GLU A 103 -19.91 -21.04 -5.96
CA GLU A 103 -20.42 -21.88 -7.04
C GLU A 103 -19.21 -22.23 -7.92
N ILE A 104 -18.45 -23.24 -7.48
CA ILE A 104 -17.40 -23.87 -8.26
C ILE A 104 -18.14 -24.81 -9.22
N ASP A 105 -18.20 -24.42 -10.49
CA ASP A 105 -18.51 -25.34 -11.57
C ASP A 105 -17.38 -26.40 -11.61
N ASP A 106 -17.69 -27.59 -11.09
CA ASP A 106 -16.89 -28.80 -11.22
C ASP A 106 -16.91 -29.28 -12.68
N ASP A 107 -16.16 -28.60 -13.54
CA ASP A 107 -15.69 -29.13 -14.83
C ASP A 107 -14.22 -29.56 -14.70
N ILE A 108 -13.94 -30.35 -13.66
CA ILE A 108 -12.71 -31.10 -13.53
C ILE A 108 -12.72 -32.15 -14.65
N VAL A 109 -11.93 -31.88 -15.69
CA VAL A 109 -11.68 -32.80 -16.79
C VAL A 109 -11.02 -34.06 -16.20
N ASP A 110 -11.70 -35.20 -16.36
CA ASP A 110 -11.21 -36.50 -15.97
C ASP A 110 -9.90 -36.82 -16.73
N PRO A 111 -8.75 -37.01 -16.05
CA PRO A 111 -7.48 -37.31 -16.70
C PRO A 111 -7.43 -38.71 -17.33
N SER A 112 -8.52 -39.51 -17.28
CA SER A 112 -8.60 -40.82 -17.91
C SER A 112 -8.86 -40.80 -19.42
N GLU A 113 -9.16 -39.64 -20.04
CA GLU A 113 -9.37 -39.53 -21.49
C GLU A 113 -8.11 -39.23 -22.33
N PHE A 114 -6.93 -39.19 -21.71
CA PHE A 114 -5.65 -39.18 -22.44
C PHE A 114 -5.06 -40.61 -22.47
N ASP A 115 -5.56 -41.45 -23.39
CA ASP A 115 -4.89 -42.67 -23.86
C ASP A 115 -4.77 -42.65 -25.40
#